data_AF-A0AAJ1WDH2-F1
#
_entry.id   AF-A0AAJ1WDH2-F1
#
_cell.length_a   1.000
_cell.length_b   1.000
_cell.length_c   1.000
_cell.angle_alpha   90.00
_cell.angle_beta   90.00
_cell.angle_gamma   90.00
#
_symmetry.space_group_name_H-M   'P 1'
#
loop_
_entity.id
_entity.type
_entity.pdbx_description
1 polymer ?
#
loop_
_entity_poly.entity_id
_entity_poly.type
_entity_poly.pdbx_seq_one_letter_code
_entity_poly.pdbx_strand_id
1 'polypeptide(L)'
;MKKRNYFIVFCLFSLFFVTYFHIQKGETVAANEESTIEVLNNEYGKVSIRKIDHQLTILYRLNAQTQETRFLFQLHSKDAPETNLLSSYVSQEYQEYTDEQQRKWLAGYFSQTIEEKEWTIELPSTSKEFQLNIQIEEKTGQLLLSEPVSFSFSIDNKNQETAQTNEKTSETSTSYENHEISDDSSLDKDEYRPFEQPQLFNAQLKPKGLATIEPEYTTDEQGTYPKAMWQPDNSQYVRNHQGNRQGQQQWDGLNGWDGNPTNRNNSYIEYGGEKEDADYAIRKFAKETATPGLFDLYLNVRGNTQKNITPLDLVLVVDWSGSMNDNNRIGEVKIGVDRFVDTLADSGITDKINMGYVGYS
;
A
#
# COMPACT_ATOMS: atom_id res chain seq x y z
N MET A 1 47.85 -9.53 -51.22
CA MET A 1 48.02 -9.68 -49.76
C MET A 1 47.12 -8.67 -49.02
N LYS A 2 45.87 -9.03 -48.65
CA LYS A 2 44.97 -8.11 -47.89
C LYS A 2 44.09 -8.76 -46.80
N LYS A 3 44.11 -10.09 -46.62
CA LYS A 3 43.26 -10.78 -45.62
C LYS A 3 43.88 -11.00 -44.23
N ARG A 4 45.18 -10.71 -44.02
CA ARG A 4 45.91 -11.08 -42.79
C ARG A 4 45.90 -10.01 -41.68
N ASN A 5 45.52 -8.76 -41.98
CA ASN A 5 45.60 -7.66 -41.00
C ASN A 5 44.33 -7.51 -40.13
N TYR A 6 43.17 -7.97 -40.59
CA TYR A 6 41.91 -7.84 -39.84
C TYR A 6 41.85 -8.73 -38.59
N PHE A 7 42.53 -9.88 -38.60
CA PHE A 7 42.52 -10.82 -37.48
C PHE A 7 43.22 -10.25 -36.22
N ILE A 8 44.32 -9.53 -36.41
CA ILE A 8 45.11 -8.93 -35.31
C ILE A 8 44.34 -7.78 -34.64
N VAL A 9 43.61 -6.98 -35.43
CA VAL A 9 42.76 -5.91 -34.90
C VAL A 9 41.59 -6.47 -34.09
N PHE A 10 40.99 -7.57 -34.55
CA PHE A 10 39.90 -8.25 -33.81
C PHE A 10 40.37 -8.78 -32.44
N CYS A 11 41.53 -9.43 -32.38
CA CYS A 11 42.10 -9.94 -31.12
C CYS A 11 42.43 -8.84 -30.10
N LEU A 12 42.86 -7.66 -30.56
CA LEU A 12 43.11 -6.51 -29.67
C LEU A 12 41.82 -5.87 -29.16
N PHE A 13 40.76 -5.83 -29.97
CA PHE A 13 39.44 -5.35 -29.53
C PHE A 13 38.78 -6.29 -28.51
N SER A 14 38.91 -7.61 -28.70
CA SER A 14 38.39 -8.58 -27.72
C SER A 14 39.09 -8.50 -26.35
N LEU A 15 40.39 -8.19 -26.33
CA LEU A 15 41.12 -8.08 -25.06
C LEU A 15 40.68 -6.85 -24.24
N PHE A 16 40.32 -5.75 -24.92
CA PHE A 16 39.85 -4.52 -24.28
C PHE A 16 38.41 -4.65 -23.73
N PHE A 17 37.57 -5.47 -24.38
CA PHE A 17 36.22 -5.77 -23.89
C PHE A 17 36.24 -6.62 -22.61
N VAL A 18 37.08 -7.66 -22.55
CA VAL A 18 37.13 -8.58 -21.40
C VAL A 18 37.59 -7.88 -20.12
N THR A 19 38.48 -6.88 -20.21
CA THR A 19 38.93 -6.13 -19.02
C THR A 19 37.95 -5.05 -18.56
N TYR A 20 37.14 -4.48 -19.46
CA TYR A 20 36.16 -3.45 -19.08
C TYR A 20 34.94 -4.04 -18.32
N PHE A 21 34.53 -5.27 -18.65
CA PHE A 21 33.43 -5.96 -17.98
C PHE A 21 33.72 -6.42 -16.54
N HIS A 22 34.98 -6.40 -16.09
CA HIS A 22 35.37 -6.93 -14.76
C HIS A 22 35.16 -5.95 -13.58
N ILE A 23 34.62 -4.75 -13.80
CA ILE A 23 34.61 -3.68 -12.77
C ILE A 23 33.23 -3.32 -12.22
N GLN A 24 32.11 -3.67 -12.88
CA GLN A 24 30.76 -3.32 -12.40
C GLN A 24 30.06 -4.48 -11.68
N LYS A 25 30.44 -4.70 -10.41
CA LYS A 25 29.57 -5.39 -9.44
C LYS A 25 28.45 -4.45 -9.01
N GLY A 26 27.31 -4.52 -9.68
CA GLY A 26 26.05 -4.00 -9.13
C GLY A 26 25.45 -5.04 -8.17
N GLU A 27 25.12 -4.65 -6.94
CA GLU A 27 24.49 -5.54 -5.97
C GLU A 27 23.02 -5.77 -6.33
N THR A 28 22.58 -7.03 -6.33
CA THR A 28 21.20 -7.43 -6.60
C THR A 28 20.37 -7.34 -5.33
N VAL A 29 19.19 -6.73 -5.44
CA VAL A 29 18.21 -6.59 -4.35
C VAL A 29 17.06 -7.57 -4.60
N ALA A 30 16.62 -8.26 -3.54
CA ALA A 30 15.57 -9.29 -3.61
C ALA A 30 14.29 -8.81 -2.91
N ALA A 31 13.15 -8.94 -3.57
CA ALA A 31 11.86 -8.61 -2.96
C ALA A 31 11.50 -9.66 -1.90
N ASN A 32 11.39 -9.22 -0.64
CA ASN A 32 11.05 -10.07 0.48
C ASN A 32 9.52 -10.00 0.75
N GLU A 33 8.90 -11.10 1.16
CA GLU A 33 7.51 -11.09 1.63
C GLU A 33 7.45 -10.40 3.00
N GLU A 34 7.11 -9.12 3.02
CA GLU A 34 7.27 -8.31 4.23
C GLU A 34 6.03 -8.24 5.10
N SER A 35 6.10 -8.97 6.21
CA SER A 35 5.28 -8.74 7.40
C SER A 35 5.46 -7.31 7.93
N THR A 36 4.36 -6.61 8.19
CA THR A 36 4.37 -5.38 8.99
C THR A 36 4.63 -5.70 10.47
N ILE A 37 5.40 -4.84 11.14
CA ILE A 37 5.70 -4.95 12.57
C ILE A 37 4.89 -3.89 13.31
N GLU A 38 4.03 -4.29 14.24
CA GLU A 38 3.34 -3.36 15.14
C GLU A 38 4.33 -2.81 16.17
N VAL A 39 4.48 -1.47 16.23
CA VAL A 39 5.44 -0.80 17.11
C VAL A 39 4.75 0.09 18.16
N LEU A 40 3.49 0.43 17.95
CA LEU A 40 2.64 1.11 18.93
C LEU A 40 1.17 0.75 18.68
N ASN A 41 0.43 0.48 19.75
CA ASN A 41 -1.02 0.25 19.71
C ASN A 41 -1.59 0.63 21.08
N ASN A 42 -2.35 1.72 21.13
CA ASN A 42 -2.86 2.29 22.37
C ASN A 42 -4.19 3.05 22.14
N GLU A 43 -4.70 3.71 23.18
CA GLU A 43 -5.94 4.49 23.11
C GLU A 43 -5.92 5.65 22.10
N TYR A 44 -4.73 6.13 21.71
CA TYR A 44 -4.56 7.21 20.74
C TYR A 44 -4.48 6.70 19.29
N GLY A 45 -4.04 5.47 19.07
CA GLY A 45 -3.97 4.89 17.74
C GLY A 45 -2.99 3.72 17.61
N LYS A 46 -2.70 3.38 16.35
CA LYS A 46 -1.77 2.32 15.98
C LYS A 46 -0.70 2.83 15.02
N VAL A 47 0.54 2.39 15.24
CA VAL A 47 1.67 2.54 14.33
C VAL A 47 2.23 1.17 14.02
N SER A 48 2.49 0.92 12.74
CA SER A 48 3.19 -0.26 12.26
C SER A 48 4.25 0.16 11.25
N ILE A 49 5.33 -0.61 11.16
CA ILE A 49 6.41 -0.36 10.20
C ILE A 49 6.58 -1.51 9.23
N ARG A 50 7.16 -1.20 8.08
CA ARG A 50 7.63 -2.14 7.07
C ARG A 50 9.03 -1.69 6.62
N LYS A 51 9.92 -2.63 6.30
CA LYS A 51 11.32 -2.35 5.98
C LYS A 51 11.74 -3.13 4.73
N ILE A 52 11.90 -2.41 3.62
CA ILE A 52 12.43 -2.92 2.35
C ILE A 52 13.84 -2.35 2.19
N ASP A 53 14.89 -3.16 2.24
CA ASP A 53 16.27 -2.71 2.02
C ASP A 53 16.67 -1.43 2.80
N HIS A 54 16.82 -0.31 2.09
CA HIS A 54 17.14 1.02 2.59
C HIS A 54 15.90 1.94 2.71
N GLN A 55 14.70 1.38 2.84
CA GLN A 55 13.44 2.12 2.99
C GLN A 55 12.69 1.65 4.24
N LEU A 56 12.31 2.60 5.08
CA LEU A 56 11.37 2.41 6.18
C LEU A 56 10.01 3.00 5.77
N THR A 57 8.97 2.17 5.73
CA THR A 57 7.59 2.64 5.61
C THR A 57 6.93 2.62 6.98
N ILE A 58 6.41 3.76 7.42
CA ILE A 58 5.63 3.93 8.65
C ILE A 58 4.16 4.05 8.25
N LEU A 59 3.34 3.10 8.68
CA LEU A 59 1.89 3.10 8.55
C LEU A 59 1.28 3.48 9.90
N TYR A 60 0.47 4.54 9.96
CA TYR A 60 -0.13 4.98 11.21
C TYR A 60 -1.59 5.42 11.06
N ARG A 61 -2.34 5.25 12.14
CA ARG A 61 -3.76 5.58 12.24
C ARG A 61 -4.06 6.10 13.64
N LEU A 62 -4.75 7.24 13.72
CA LEU A 62 -5.27 7.78 14.98
C LEU A 62 -6.69 7.26 15.25
N ASN A 63 -7.05 7.16 16.54
CA ASN A 63 -8.36 6.70 16.95
C ASN A 63 -9.43 7.80 16.84
N ALA A 64 -10.69 7.38 16.67
CA ALA A 64 -11.84 8.27 16.43
C ALA A 64 -12.06 9.34 17.53
N GLN A 65 -11.64 9.03 18.75
CA GLN A 65 -11.89 9.84 19.94
C GLN A 65 -10.76 10.86 20.21
N THR A 66 -9.66 10.82 19.46
CA THR A 66 -8.47 11.66 19.67
C THR A 66 -8.35 12.76 18.62
N GLN A 67 -9.43 13.55 18.52
CA GLN A 67 -9.45 14.77 17.71
C GLN A 67 -8.33 15.72 18.16
N GLU A 68 -7.76 16.47 17.21
CA GLU A 68 -6.67 17.43 17.47
C GLU A 68 -5.36 16.84 18.01
N THR A 69 -5.15 15.52 17.91
CA THR A 69 -3.85 14.86 18.17
C THR A 69 -3.05 14.59 16.90
N ARG A 70 -1.74 14.36 17.03
CA ARG A 70 -0.86 13.83 15.98
C ARG A 70 0.24 12.94 16.54
N PHE A 71 0.75 12.02 15.72
CA PHE A 71 2.01 11.34 15.98
C PHE A 71 3.20 12.23 15.60
N LEU A 72 4.25 12.14 16.41
CA LEU A 72 5.58 12.67 16.19
C LEU A 72 6.54 11.49 16.03
N PHE A 73 7.32 11.48 14.94
CA PHE A 73 8.29 10.43 14.64
C PHE A 73 9.72 11.01 14.56
N GLN A 74 10.59 10.62 15.49
CA GLN A 74 12.03 10.92 15.40
C GLN A 74 12.75 9.67 14.91
N LEU A 75 13.38 9.77 13.74
CA LEU A 75 14.18 8.69 13.15
C LEU A 75 15.63 9.13 13.02
N HIS A 76 16.53 8.39 13.68
CA HIS A 76 17.97 8.62 13.65
C HIS A 76 18.73 7.29 13.55
N SER A 77 19.99 7.37 13.11
CA SER A 77 20.93 6.26 13.24
C SER A 77 21.54 6.24 14.64
N LYS A 78 21.78 5.05 15.20
CA LYS A 78 22.43 4.91 16.52
C LYS A 78 23.91 5.29 16.54
N ASP A 79 24.55 5.39 15.38
CA ASP A 79 25.93 5.90 15.25
C ASP A 79 26.01 7.44 15.16
N ALA A 80 24.85 8.12 15.12
CA ALA A 80 24.71 9.57 15.02
C ALA A 80 24.01 10.14 16.27
N PRO A 81 24.23 11.43 16.61
CA PRO A 81 23.46 12.08 17.67
C PRO A 81 21.98 12.18 17.29
N GLU A 82 21.10 12.07 18.29
CA GLU A 82 19.62 12.19 18.19
C GLU A 82 19.10 13.47 17.51
N THR A 83 19.96 14.48 17.37
CA THR A 83 19.69 15.76 16.68
C THR A 83 19.79 15.65 15.15
N ASN A 84 20.31 14.55 14.62
CA ASN A 84 20.46 14.32 13.19
C ASN A 84 19.21 13.64 12.61
N LEU A 85 18.41 14.41 11.87
CA LEU A 85 17.15 13.95 11.28
C LEU A 85 17.37 13.28 9.92
N LEU A 86 16.86 12.07 9.76
CA LEU A 86 16.79 11.39 8.46
C LEU A 86 15.52 11.81 7.71
N SER A 87 15.57 12.97 7.04
CA SER A 87 14.45 13.55 6.28
C SER A 87 14.70 13.72 4.76
N SER A 88 15.81 13.19 4.23
CA SER A 88 16.25 13.46 2.85
C SER A 88 15.29 12.99 1.76
N TYR A 89 14.39 12.06 2.04
CA TYR A 89 13.28 11.69 1.14
C TYR A 89 12.11 11.12 1.97
N VAL A 90 11.07 11.94 2.19
CA VAL A 90 9.79 11.52 2.80
C VAL A 90 8.71 11.61 1.72
N SER A 91 7.91 10.55 1.56
CA SER A 91 7.01 10.40 0.40
C SER A 91 5.75 11.30 0.38
N GLN A 92 5.49 12.07 1.44
CA GLN A 92 4.31 12.93 1.59
C GLN A 92 4.65 14.24 2.31
N GLU A 93 3.73 15.21 2.30
CA GLU A 93 3.87 16.45 3.08
C GLU A 93 3.97 16.15 4.59
N TYR A 94 4.97 16.74 5.23
CA TYR A 94 5.25 16.60 6.65
C TYR A 94 5.64 17.97 7.25
N GLN A 95 5.56 18.08 8.58
CA GLN A 95 6.07 19.21 9.34
C GLN A 95 7.28 18.78 10.16
N GLU A 96 8.33 19.60 10.21
CA GLU A 96 9.40 19.45 11.21
C GLU A 96 8.99 20.15 12.50
N TYR A 97 8.97 19.39 13.59
CA TYR A 97 8.89 19.89 14.95
C TYR A 97 10.25 19.71 15.63
N THR A 98 10.68 20.67 16.45
CA THR A 98 11.93 20.57 17.23
C THR A 98 11.60 20.85 18.68
N ASP A 99 11.94 19.91 19.56
CA ASP A 99 11.65 20.02 20.98
C ASP A 99 12.70 20.83 21.76
N GLU A 100 12.46 21.03 23.06
CA GLU A 100 13.37 21.75 23.96
C GLU A 100 14.77 21.11 24.04
N GLN A 101 14.88 19.81 23.77
CA GLN A 101 16.13 19.04 23.76
C GLN A 101 16.84 19.08 22.39
N GLN A 102 16.34 19.88 21.45
CA GLN A 102 16.81 19.99 20.06
C GLN A 102 16.65 18.69 19.24
N ARG A 103 15.81 17.76 19.69
CA ARG A 103 15.44 16.59 18.90
C ARG A 103 14.45 17.00 17.83
N LYS A 104 14.67 16.50 16.62
CA LYS A 104 13.82 16.78 15.46
C LYS A 104 12.82 15.65 15.24
N TRP A 105 11.58 16.02 14.98
CA TRP A 105 10.44 15.13 14.82
C TRP A 105 9.73 15.42 13.51
N LEU A 106 9.38 14.36 12.78
CA LEU A 106 8.49 14.39 11.63
C LEU A 106 7.05 14.28 12.13
N ALA A 107 6.19 15.23 11.76
CA ALA A 107 4.82 15.31 12.25
C ALA A 107 3.82 15.53 11.11
N GLY A 108 2.69 14.81 11.13
CA GLY A 108 1.58 15.09 10.24
C GLY A 108 0.83 16.36 10.64
N TYR A 109 -0.15 16.76 9.83
CA TYR A 109 -1.20 17.68 10.29
C TYR A 109 -2.03 17.03 11.40
N PHE A 110 -2.49 17.84 12.36
CA PHE A 110 -3.39 17.40 13.43
C PHE A 110 -4.67 16.75 12.88
N SER A 111 -5.12 15.69 13.54
CA SER A 111 -6.29 14.91 13.13
C SER A 111 -7.58 15.73 13.16
N GLN A 112 -8.31 15.68 12.04
CA GLN A 112 -9.70 16.16 11.92
C GLN A 112 -10.69 15.00 11.64
N THR A 113 -10.16 13.84 11.23
CA THR A 113 -10.87 12.68 10.65
C THR A 113 -10.06 11.41 10.91
N ILE A 114 -10.70 10.24 10.90
CA ILE A 114 -10.00 8.95 10.96
C ILE A 114 -9.36 8.69 9.59
N GLU A 115 -8.04 8.81 9.51
CA GLU A 115 -7.27 8.56 8.30
C GLU A 115 -6.11 7.61 8.61
N GLU A 116 -5.91 6.63 7.74
CA GLU A 116 -4.70 5.82 7.69
C GLU A 116 -3.68 6.54 6.80
N LYS A 117 -2.45 6.71 7.30
CA LYS A 117 -1.38 7.46 6.65
C LYS A 117 -0.14 6.60 6.50
N GLU A 118 0.56 6.80 5.40
CA GLU A 118 1.75 6.03 5.02
C GLU A 118 2.88 6.97 4.63
N TRP A 119 4.01 6.87 5.33
CA TRP A 119 5.23 7.61 5.02
C TRP A 119 6.35 6.63 4.73
N THR A 120 6.94 6.73 3.54
CA THR A 120 8.18 6.01 3.20
C THR A 120 9.37 6.97 3.32
N ILE A 121 10.40 6.50 4.02
CA ILE A 121 11.62 7.25 4.35
C ILE A 121 12.83 6.46 3.84
N GLU A 122 13.70 7.11 3.06
CA GLU A 122 14.98 6.53 2.65
C GLU A 122 16.03 6.59 3.77
N LEU A 123 16.64 5.45 4.07
CA LEU A 123 17.64 5.25 5.11
C LEU A 123 19.06 5.37 4.52
N PRO A 124 20.00 6.03 5.21
CA PRO A 124 21.37 6.19 4.73
C PRO A 124 22.13 4.85 4.78
N SER A 125 22.74 4.47 3.66
CA SER A 125 23.56 3.24 3.56
C SER A 125 24.87 3.28 4.38
N THR A 126 25.22 4.42 4.97
CA THR A 126 26.37 4.56 5.88
C THR A 126 26.17 3.88 7.22
N SER A 127 24.92 3.68 7.61
CA SER A 127 24.52 3.28 8.96
C SER A 127 23.69 1.99 8.92
N LYS A 128 23.85 1.15 9.94
CA LYS A 128 23.24 -0.19 9.97
C LYS A 128 22.18 -0.38 11.05
N GLU A 129 22.24 0.42 12.11
CA GLU A 129 21.29 0.38 13.22
C GLU A 129 20.58 1.73 13.35
N PHE A 130 19.26 1.68 13.43
CA PHE A 130 18.38 2.82 13.50
C PHE A 130 17.48 2.73 14.72
N GLN A 131 17.00 3.89 15.16
CA GLN A 131 16.03 4.01 16.23
C GLN A 131 14.92 4.96 15.80
N LEU A 132 13.69 4.43 15.82
CA LEU A 132 12.44 5.15 15.66
C LEU A 132 11.87 5.44 17.04
N ASN A 133 11.79 6.71 17.42
CA ASN A 133 11.10 7.15 18.62
C ASN A 133 9.73 7.73 18.22
N ILE A 134 8.69 7.35 18.95
CA ILE A 134 7.30 7.75 18.70
C ILE A 134 6.78 8.51 19.91
N GLN A 135 6.25 9.70 19.68
CA GLN A 135 5.57 10.52 20.68
C GLN A 135 4.22 10.98 20.10
N ILE A 136 3.30 11.44 20.96
CA ILE A 136 1.97 11.92 20.56
C ILE A 136 1.79 13.33 21.15
N GLU A 137 1.33 14.26 20.32
CA GLU A 137 1.14 15.66 20.67
C GLU A 137 -0.31 16.08 20.41
N GLU A 138 -0.92 16.77 21.38
CA GLU A 138 -2.15 17.54 21.20
C GLU A 138 -1.86 18.90 20.56
N LYS A 139 -2.84 19.47 19.84
CA LYS A 139 -2.79 20.83 19.29
C LYS A 139 -2.53 21.94 20.33
N THR A 140 -2.73 21.65 21.61
CA THR A 140 -2.35 22.49 22.76
C THR A 140 -0.84 22.59 22.99
N GLY A 141 -0.05 21.71 22.38
CA GLY A 141 1.39 21.51 22.63
C GLY A 141 1.68 20.49 23.73
N GLN A 142 0.67 19.81 24.29
CA GLN A 142 0.86 18.80 25.33
C GLN A 142 1.33 17.47 24.70
N LEU A 143 2.42 16.90 25.24
CA LEU A 143 2.85 15.53 24.94
C LEU A 143 2.06 14.54 25.80
N LEU A 144 1.60 13.44 25.18
CA LEU A 144 0.67 12.48 25.80
C LEU A 144 1.34 11.20 26.32
N LEU A 145 2.50 10.80 25.78
CA LEU A 145 3.31 9.73 26.37
C LEU A 145 4.33 10.33 27.34
N SER A 146 4.47 9.74 28.53
CA SER A 146 5.44 10.19 29.54
C SER A 146 6.88 10.16 29.04
N GLU A 147 7.20 9.17 28.20
CA GLU A 147 8.46 9.06 27.46
C GLU A 147 8.16 8.55 26.04
N PRO A 148 8.97 8.89 25.01
CA PRO A 148 8.77 8.38 23.66
C PRO A 148 8.95 6.86 23.56
N VAL A 149 8.02 6.18 22.90
CA VAL A 149 8.12 4.75 22.63
C VAL A 149 9.22 4.52 21.60
N SER A 150 10.25 3.77 21.99
CA SER A 150 11.48 3.58 21.24
C SER A 150 11.53 2.20 20.59
N PHE A 151 11.72 2.15 19.27
CA PHE A 151 11.88 0.91 18.50
C PHE A 151 13.22 0.90 17.77
N SER A 152 14.05 -0.11 18.04
CA SER A 152 15.34 -0.32 17.38
C SER A 152 15.23 -1.32 16.23
N PHE A 153 15.89 -1.04 15.10
CA PHE A 153 15.97 -1.99 13.99
C PHE A 153 17.29 -1.87 13.23
N SER A 154 17.62 -2.92 12.46
CA SER A 154 18.84 -2.99 11.66
C SER A 154 18.53 -3.24 10.19
N ILE A 155 19.44 -2.85 9.29
CA ILE A 155 19.46 -3.23 7.88
C ILE A 155 20.54 -4.30 7.67
N ASP A 156 20.13 -5.50 7.28
CA ASP A 156 21.02 -6.63 7.05
C ASP A 156 21.22 -6.86 5.54
N ASN A 157 22.39 -6.52 5.00
CA ASN A 157 22.72 -6.75 3.58
C ASN A 157 22.97 -8.23 3.22
N LYS A 158 22.37 -9.19 3.93
CA LYS A 158 22.41 -10.62 3.61
C LYS A 158 21.14 -11.35 4.04
N ASN A 159 20.50 -12.00 3.08
CA ASN A 159 19.56 -13.11 3.30
C ASN A 159 20.20 -14.16 4.23
N GLN A 160 19.45 -14.67 5.21
CA GLN A 160 19.82 -15.89 5.93
C GLN A 160 18.64 -16.85 6.12
N GLU A 161 18.96 -18.12 5.90
CA GLU A 161 18.09 -19.27 6.12
C GLU A 161 17.91 -19.62 7.61
N THR A 162 16.93 -20.50 7.80
CA THR A 162 16.53 -21.26 9.00
C THR A 162 17.59 -21.69 10.04
N ALA A 163 17.18 -21.45 11.30
CA ALA A 163 16.99 -22.44 12.39
C ALA A 163 18.09 -22.76 13.44
N GLN A 164 17.56 -23.07 14.64
CA GLN A 164 18.15 -23.66 15.86
C GLN A 164 19.00 -22.74 16.77
N THR A 165 19.12 -22.95 18.10
CA THR A 165 18.25 -23.47 19.21
C THR A 165 19.10 -23.37 20.49
N ASN A 166 18.49 -23.04 21.64
CA ASN A 166 19.11 -22.94 23.00
C ASN A 166 20.14 -21.78 23.18
N GLU A 167 20.40 -21.25 24.39
CA GLU A 167 20.13 -21.75 25.74
C GLU A 167 19.77 -20.65 26.77
N LYS A 168 19.71 -20.98 28.06
CA LYS A 168 18.83 -20.39 29.08
C LYS A 168 19.57 -19.89 30.34
N THR A 169 19.22 -18.68 30.82
CA THR A 169 19.38 -18.23 32.23
C THR A 169 18.37 -17.09 32.49
N SER A 170 17.30 -17.26 33.28
CA SER A 170 17.22 -17.06 34.76
C SER A 170 17.96 -15.80 35.24
N GLU A 171 17.41 -14.85 36.03
CA GLU A 171 16.14 -14.78 36.79
C GLU A 171 15.92 -13.32 37.34
N THR A 172 14.84 -12.88 38.03
CA THR A 172 13.60 -13.52 38.55
C THR A 172 12.39 -12.55 38.63
N SER A 173 11.19 -13.13 38.74
CA SER A 173 9.91 -12.72 39.35
C SER A 173 9.54 -11.27 39.72
N THR A 174 8.36 -10.82 39.25
CA THR A 174 7.22 -10.50 40.15
C THR A 174 5.87 -10.85 39.52
N SER A 175 4.95 -11.35 40.34
CA SER A 175 3.61 -11.86 39.98
C SER A 175 2.54 -10.78 39.95
N TYR A 176 1.52 -10.92 39.09
CA TYR A 176 0.10 -10.69 39.42
C TYR A 176 -0.80 -11.67 38.63
N GLU A 177 -2.05 -11.79 39.05
CA GLU A 177 -2.84 -13.02 38.94
C GLU A 177 -3.56 -13.23 37.60
N ASN A 178 -3.67 -14.50 37.18
CA ASN A 178 -4.64 -14.91 36.16
C ASN A 178 -6.06 -14.76 36.70
N HIS A 179 -6.93 -14.11 35.94
CA HIS A 179 -8.37 -14.25 36.11
C HIS A 179 -8.98 -14.78 34.81
N GLU A 180 -9.10 -16.11 34.73
CA GLU A 180 -10.00 -16.74 33.78
C GLU A 180 -11.43 -16.36 34.16
N ILE A 181 -12.19 -15.77 33.23
CA ILE A 181 -13.65 -15.75 33.30
C ILE A 181 -14.17 -16.62 32.15
N SER A 182 -15.01 -17.58 32.51
CA SER A 182 -15.51 -18.64 31.65
C SER A 182 -16.52 -18.15 30.59
N ASP A 183 -16.49 -18.80 29.44
CA ASP A 183 -17.70 -19.04 28.64
C ASP A 183 -18.75 -19.76 29.52
N ASP A 184 -19.83 -19.06 29.88
CA ASP A 184 -21.22 -19.54 29.76
C ASP A 184 -22.19 -18.44 30.21
N SER A 185 -23.07 -17.99 29.31
CA SER A 185 -24.47 -17.70 29.67
C SER A 185 -25.31 -17.52 28.41
N SER A 186 -25.86 -18.63 27.94
CA SER A 186 -26.98 -18.61 27.01
C SER A 186 -28.26 -18.12 27.70
N LEU A 187 -28.69 -16.88 27.40
CA LEU A 187 -30.03 -16.39 27.74
C LEU A 187 -30.57 -15.47 26.64
N ASP A 188 -31.53 -15.99 25.87
CA ASP A 188 -32.36 -15.19 24.97
C ASP A 188 -33.05 -14.05 25.73
N LYS A 189 -32.92 -12.83 25.20
CA LYS A 189 -33.83 -11.72 25.48
C LYS A 189 -34.09 -10.95 24.20
N ASP A 190 -35.31 -11.10 23.67
CA ASP A 190 -35.91 -10.20 22.70
C ASP A 190 -36.07 -8.80 23.31
N GLU A 191 -35.01 -7.99 23.29
CA GLU A 191 -35.09 -6.58 23.64
C GLU A 191 -35.33 -5.76 22.36
N TYR A 192 -36.60 -5.41 22.11
CA TYR A 192 -36.99 -4.59 20.96
C TYR A 192 -36.45 -3.16 21.11
N ARG A 193 -35.40 -2.82 20.37
CA ARG A 193 -34.73 -1.51 20.39
C ARG A 193 -35.05 -0.68 19.14
N PRO A 194 -36.12 0.14 19.13
CA PRO A 194 -36.61 0.84 17.93
C PRO A 194 -35.71 2.01 17.44
N PHE A 195 -34.59 2.27 18.11
CA PHE A 195 -33.63 3.33 17.76
C PHE A 195 -32.18 2.86 17.71
N GLU A 196 -31.91 1.55 17.79
CA GLU A 196 -30.68 1.06 17.20
C GLU A 196 -30.78 1.34 15.71
N GLN A 197 -29.84 2.12 15.18
CA GLN A 197 -29.72 2.29 13.73
C GLN A 197 -29.72 0.89 13.11
N PRO A 198 -30.47 0.66 12.02
CA PRO A 198 -30.29 -0.58 11.29
C PRO A 198 -28.80 -0.67 10.96
N GLN A 199 -28.13 -1.65 11.55
CA GLN A 199 -26.82 -2.08 11.11
C GLN A 199 -27.07 -2.58 9.68
N LEU A 200 -26.98 -1.68 8.70
CA LEU A 200 -26.97 -2.01 7.27
C LEU A 200 -25.99 -3.17 7.16
N PHE A 201 -26.50 -4.32 6.73
CA PHE A 201 -26.04 -5.62 7.22
C PHE A 201 -24.62 -5.93 6.72
N ASN A 202 -23.63 -5.32 7.37
CA ASN A 202 -22.22 -5.66 7.33
C ASN A 202 -22.03 -6.95 8.13
N ALA A 203 -22.76 -7.99 7.74
CA ALA A 203 -22.13 -9.28 7.60
C ALA A 203 -20.90 -9.02 6.74
N GLN A 204 -19.75 -8.87 7.40
CA GLN A 204 -18.45 -8.88 6.75
C GLN A 204 -18.32 -10.27 6.12
N LEU A 205 -18.83 -10.39 4.89
CA LEU A 205 -18.22 -11.19 3.86
C LEU A 205 -16.77 -10.71 3.84
N LYS A 206 -15.92 -11.34 4.66
CA LYS A 206 -14.47 -11.18 4.57
C LYS A 206 -14.19 -11.47 3.10
N PRO A 207 -13.82 -10.46 2.28
CA PRO A 207 -13.67 -10.69 0.85
C PRO A 207 -12.63 -11.78 0.76
N LYS A 208 -13.02 -12.92 0.19
CA LYS A 208 -12.11 -14.06 0.06
C LYS A 208 -11.04 -13.59 -0.91
N GLY A 209 -9.92 -13.16 -0.35
CA GLY A 209 -8.88 -12.46 -1.08
C GLY A 209 -8.56 -13.20 -2.36
N LEU A 210 -8.62 -12.48 -3.49
CA LEU A 210 -8.28 -13.07 -4.77
C LEU A 210 -6.84 -13.57 -4.69
N ALA A 211 -6.59 -14.79 -5.13
CA ALA A 211 -5.27 -15.40 -5.01
C ALA A 211 -4.24 -14.55 -5.75
N THR A 212 -3.10 -14.30 -5.12
CA THR A 212 -2.00 -13.56 -5.74
C THR A 212 -1.51 -14.30 -6.97
N ILE A 213 -1.49 -13.62 -8.12
CA ILE A 213 -0.84 -14.11 -9.34
C ILE A 213 0.60 -13.59 -9.31
N GLU A 214 1.50 -14.39 -8.76
CA GLU A 214 2.90 -14.01 -8.56
C GLU A 214 3.70 -14.06 -9.87
N PRO A 215 4.36 -12.95 -10.27
CA PRO A 215 5.29 -12.94 -11.41
C PRO A 215 6.49 -13.87 -11.18
N GLU A 216 6.75 -14.78 -12.13
CA GLU A 216 7.92 -15.66 -12.07
C GLU A 216 9.15 -14.99 -12.69
N TYR A 217 10.29 -15.08 -12.01
CA TYR A 217 11.59 -14.59 -12.49
C TYR A 217 12.59 -15.74 -12.67
N THR A 218 13.54 -15.55 -13.58
CA THR A 218 14.70 -16.43 -13.76
C THR A 218 15.97 -15.60 -13.67
N THR A 219 17.07 -16.24 -13.27
CA THR A 219 18.40 -15.62 -13.13
C THR A 219 19.44 -16.47 -13.82
N ASP A 220 20.19 -15.86 -14.74
CA ASP A 220 21.29 -16.49 -15.47
C ASP A 220 22.45 -15.48 -15.68
N GLU A 221 23.39 -15.79 -16.57
CA GLU A 221 24.52 -14.92 -16.93
C GLU A 221 24.09 -13.57 -17.56
N GLN A 222 22.83 -13.43 -18.00
CA GLN A 222 22.24 -12.20 -18.52
C GLN A 222 21.43 -11.42 -17.46
N GLY A 223 21.46 -11.85 -16.19
CA GLY A 223 20.82 -11.19 -15.05
C GLY A 223 19.48 -11.79 -14.65
N THR A 224 18.71 -11.07 -13.82
CA THR A 224 17.36 -11.47 -13.39
C THR A 224 16.30 -10.82 -14.24
N TYR A 225 15.37 -11.60 -14.80
CA TYR A 225 14.30 -11.10 -15.67
C TYR A 225 13.04 -11.98 -15.61
N PRO A 226 11.87 -11.47 -16.04
CA PRO A 226 10.63 -12.26 -16.10
C PRO A 226 10.80 -13.54 -16.92
N LYS A 227 10.34 -14.66 -16.37
CA LYS A 227 10.32 -15.97 -17.04
C LYS A 227 9.31 -15.98 -18.19
N ALA A 228 8.13 -15.38 -17.96
CA ALA A 228 7.18 -15.05 -19.01
C ALA A 228 7.35 -13.57 -19.38
N MET A 229 8.09 -13.30 -20.45
CA MET A 229 8.51 -11.95 -20.83
C MET A 229 8.00 -11.48 -22.19
N TRP A 230 7.98 -10.16 -22.35
CA TRP A 230 7.83 -9.49 -23.64
C TRP A 230 8.81 -8.31 -23.76
N GLN A 231 9.09 -7.90 -24.99
CA GLN A 231 9.97 -6.77 -25.28
C GLN A 231 9.20 -5.70 -26.07
N PRO A 232 9.38 -4.40 -25.78
CA PRO A 232 8.85 -3.34 -26.63
C PRO A 232 9.41 -3.43 -28.05
N ASP A 233 8.58 -3.14 -29.06
CA ASP A 233 8.99 -3.18 -30.46
C ASP A 233 10.26 -2.33 -30.70
N ASN A 234 11.29 -2.94 -31.28
CA ASN A 234 12.62 -2.36 -31.53
C ASN A 234 13.48 -2.06 -30.27
N SER A 235 13.08 -2.51 -29.07
CA SER A 235 13.95 -2.51 -27.90
C SER A 235 14.69 -3.85 -27.78
N GLN A 236 15.96 -3.78 -27.36
CA GLN A 236 16.78 -4.95 -27.00
C GLN A 236 17.24 -4.93 -25.53
N TYR A 237 16.92 -3.84 -24.81
CA TYR A 237 17.42 -3.55 -23.47
C TYR A 237 16.33 -3.60 -22.38
N VAL A 238 15.05 -3.78 -22.77
CA VAL A 238 13.91 -3.86 -21.84
C VAL A 238 13.22 -5.21 -21.93
N ARG A 239 13.04 -5.88 -20.78
CA ARG A 239 12.28 -7.12 -20.63
C ARG A 239 11.16 -6.89 -19.63
N ASN A 240 9.92 -6.89 -20.10
CA ASN A 240 8.72 -6.67 -19.28
C ASN A 240 8.02 -8.01 -18.99
N HIS A 241 7.27 -8.08 -17.89
CA HIS A 241 6.47 -9.29 -17.57
C HIS A 241 5.23 -9.36 -18.47
N GLN A 242 4.88 -10.57 -18.92
CA GLN A 242 3.64 -10.85 -19.65
C GLN A 242 2.40 -10.58 -18.78
N GLY A 243 1.25 -10.39 -19.42
CA GLY A 243 -0.03 -10.35 -18.71
C GLY A 243 -0.44 -11.74 -18.27
N ASN A 244 -1.51 -11.81 -17.48
CA ASN A 244 -2.27 -13.02 -17.25
C ASN A 244 -3.71 -12.74 -17.70
N ARG A 245 -4.10 -13.36 -18.81
CA ARG A 245 -5.41 -13.23 -19.45
C ARG A 245 -6.10 -14.59 -19.44
N GLN A 246 -6.61 -15.01 -18.28
CA GLN A 246 -7.65 -16.05 -18.14
C GLN A 246 -8.13 -16.27 -16.69
N GLY A 247 -7.63 -15.53 -15.70
CA GLY A 247 -7.86 -15.84 -14.28
C GLY A 247 -7.32 -17.23 -13.87
N GLN A 248 -6.43 -17.80 -14.69
CA GLN A 248 -5.85 -19.14 -14.58
C GLN A 248 -4.33 -19.02 -14.42
N GLN A 249 -3.63 -20.10 -14.08
CA GLN A 249 -2.17 -20.10 -13.89
C GLN A 249 -1.33 -20.00 -15.19
N GLN A 250 -1.83 -19.32 -16.24
CA GLN A 250 -1.15 -19.22 -17.54
C GLN A 250 -1.00 -17.76 -18.00
N TRP A 251 0.23 -17.42 -18.38
CA TRP A 251 0.61 -16.12 -18.91
C TRP A 251 0.08 -15.90 -20.34
N ASP A 252 -0.12 -14.64 -20.74
CA ASP A 252 -0.84 -14.25 -21.96
C ASP A 252 -0.14 -14.60 -23.29
N GLY A 253 1.11 -15.10 -23.24
CA GLY A 253 1.89 -15.55 -24.39
C GLY A 253 2.32 -14.42 -25.34
N LEU A 254 2.09 -13.16 -24.96
CA LEU A 254 2.25 -12.01 -25.84
C LEU A 254 3.70 -11.51 -25.76
N ASN A 255 4.57 -11.99 -26.66
CA ASN A 255 6.02 -11.77 -26.58
C ASN A 255 6.53 -10.37 -27.01
N GLY A 256 5.67 -9.50 -27.57
CA GLY A 256 6.05 -8.13 -27.95
C GLY A 256 4.89 -7.24 -28.40
N TRP A 257 5.02 -5.93 -28.19
CA TRP A 257 4.15 -4.88 -28.70
C TRP A 257 4.81 -3.49 -28.55
N ASP A 258 4.21 -2.44 -29.11
CA ASP A 258 4.80 -1.09 -29.22
C ASP A 258 5.12 -0.36 -27.88
N GLY A 259 4.63 -0.87 -26.74
CA GLY A 259 4.78 -0.24 -25.43
C GLY A 259 4.11 1.13 -25.33
N ASN A 260 3.06 1.41 -26.12
CA ASN A 260 2.30 2.65 -26.04
C ASN A 260 1.52 2.75 -24.71
N PRO A 261 1.78 3.76 -23.85
CA PRO A 261 1.14 3.87 -22.54
C PRO A 261 -0.39 4.07 -22.59
N THR A 262 -0.95 4.47 -23.73
CA THR A 262 -2.41 4.58 -23.92
C THR A 262 -3.10 3.23 -24.16
N ASN A 263 -2.35 2.15 -24.40
CA ASN A 263 -2.89 0.80 -24.60
C ASN A 263 -3.53 0.27 -23.32
N ARG A 264 -4.82 -0.10 -23.36
CA ARG A 264 -5.61 -0.60 -22.21
C ARG A 264 -5.82 -2.12 -22.18
N ASN A 265 -5.17 -2.85 -23.09
CA ASN A 265 -5.45 -4.27 -23.36
C ASN A 265 -4.26 -5.19 -23.06
N ASN A 266 -3.04 -4.81 -23.44
CA ASN A 266 -1.88 -5.71 -23.46
C ASN A 266 -1.17 -5.79 -22.11
N SER A 267 -0.72 -7.01 -21.78
CA SER A 267 0.14 -7.31 -20.63
C SER A 267 -0.42 -6.91 -19.26
N TYR A 268 -1.74 -6.99 -19.10
CA TYR A 268 -2.40 -6.86 -17.79
C TYR A 268 -2.47 -8.23 -17.10
N ILE A 269 -2.28 -8.23 -15.78
CA ILE A 269 -2.62 -9.35 -14.89
C ILE A 269 -4.03 -9.08 -14.36
N GLU A 270 -4.97 -9.96 -14.70
CA GLU A 270 -6.40 -9.79 -14.44
C GLU A 270 -6.85 -10.65 -13.24
N TYR A 271 -7.59 -10.05 -12.31
CA TYR A 271 -8.04 -10.65 -11.06
C TYR A 271 -9.57 -10.68 -11.00
N GLY A 272 -10.14 -11.77 -10.48
CA GLY A 272 -11.59 -11.90 -10.25
C GLY A 272 -12.43 -12.21 -11.51
N GLY A 273 -11.81 -12.21 -12.68
CA GLY A 273 -12.43 -12.50 -13.97
C GLY A 273 -11.47 -12.18 -15.12
N GLU A 274 -12.00 -12.02 -16.34
CA GLU A 274 -11.22 -11.72 -17.55
C GLU A 274 -11.68 -10.40 -18.19
N LYS A 275 -10.75 -9.57 -18.67
CA LYS A 275 -11.03 -8.33 -19.43
C LYS A 275 -12.01 -7.41 -18.69
N GLU A 276 -13.17 -7.13 -19.29
CA GLU A 276 -14.25 -6.31 -18.73
C GLU A 276 -15.07 -7.03 -17.63
N ASP A 277 -14.78 -8.32 -17.39
CA ASP A 277 -15.30 -9.12 -16.29
C ASP A 277 -14.32 -9.30 -15.13
N ALA A 278 -13.06 -8.87 -15.27
CA ALA A 278 -12.11 -8.84 -14.16
C ALA A 278 -12.53 -7.79 -13.11
N ASP A 279 -12.52 -8.13 -11.82
CA ASP A 279 -12.78 -7.18 -10.71
C ASP A 279 -11.78 -6.03 -10.72
N TYR A 280 -10.51 -6.35 -11.00
CA TYR A 280 -9.47 -5.39 -11.33
C TYR A 280 -8.37 -6.03 -12.18
N ALA A 281 -7.58 -5.18 -12.83
CA ALA A 281 -6.41 -5.60 -13.58
C ALA A 281 -5.25 -4.63 -13.36
N ILE A 282 -4.03 -5.15 -13.23
CA ILE A 282 -2.81 -4.36 -12.99
C ILE A 282 -1.79 -4.59 -14.09
N ARG A 283 -0.96 -3.58 -14.36
CA ARG A 283 0.20 -3.70 -15.27
C ARG A 283 1.32 -2.78 -14.81
N LYS A 284 2.54 -3.30 -14.80
CA LYS A 284 3.78 -2.53 -14.66
C LYS A 284 4.68 -2.86 -15.84
N PHE A 285 5.14 -1.85 -16.58
CA PHE A 285 6.08 -2.05 -17.68
C PHE A 285 6.99 -0.85 -17.88
N ALA A 286 8.20 -1.09 -18.38
CA ALA A 286 9.16 -0.07 -18.76
C ALA A 286 9.26 0.07 -20.29
N LYS A 287 9.79 1.19 -20.75
CA LYS A 287 10.17 1.43 -22.14
C LYS A 287 11.40 2.33 -22.18
N GLU A 288 12.40 1.99 -22.99
CA GLU A 288 13.54 2.87 -23.20
C GLU A 288 13.12 4.12 -24.00
N THR A 289 13.61 5.28 -23.58
CA THR A 289 13.36 6.55 -24.25
C THR A 289 14.26 6.72 -25.48
N ALA A 290 14.20 7.88 -26.14
CA ALA A 290 15.17 8.24 -27.17
C ALA A 290 16.60 8.48 -26.62
N THR A 291 16.76 8.59 -25.30
CA THR A 291 18.06 8.71 -24.61
C THR A 291 18.48 7.32 -24.12
N PRO A 292 19.58 6.72 -24.65
CA PRO A 292 20.02 5.40 -24.25
C PRO A 292 20.26 5.27 -22.75
N GLY A 293 19.73 4.21 -22.13
CA GLY A 293 19.82 3.98 -20.69
C GLY A 293 18.88 4.83 -19.81
N LEU A 294 18.03 5.68 -20.40
CA LEU A 294 16.91 6.34 -19.71
C LEU A 294 15.62 5.62 -20.08
N PHE A 295 14.86 5.21 -19.07
CA PHE A 295 13.64 4.41 -19.21
C PHE A 295 12.43 5.11 -18.58
N ASP A 296 11.33 5.16 -19.33
CA ASP A 296 10.02 5.47 -18.77
C ASP A 296 9.47 4.21 -18.08
N LEU A 297 8.84 4.38 -16.90
CA LEU A 297 8.16 3.33 -16.17
C LEU A 297 6.68 3.69 -16.04
N TYR A 298 5.80 2.77 -16.41
CA TYR A 298 4.36 2.95 -16.35
C TYR A 298 3.72 1.94 -15.40
N LEU A 299 2.84 2.43 -14.54
CA LEU A 299 1.95 1.64 -13.70
C LEU A 299 0.51 1.92 -14.12
N ASN A 300 -0.28 0.87 -14.34
CA ASN A 300 -1.70 0.96 -14.65
C ASN A 300 -2.50 0.07 -13.71
N VAL A 301 -3.63 0.61 -13.23
CA VAL A 301 -4.66 -0.12 -12.51
C VAL A 301 -5.99 0.16 -13.21
N ARG A 302 -6.75 -0.89 -13.54
CA ARG A 302 -8.12 -0.84 -14.03
C ARG A 302 -9.00 -1.49 -12.97
N GLY A 303 -9.91 -0.75 -12.36
CA GLY A 303 -10.98 -1.32 -11.53
C GLY A 303 -12.21 -1.66 -12.38
N ASN A 304 -13.22 -2.26 -11.75
CA ASN A 304 -14.51 -2.58 -12.36
C ASN A 304 -15.66 -2.28 -11.38
N THR A 305 -16.88 -2.24 -11.89
CA THR A 305 -18.10 -2.17 -11.07
C THR A 305 -18.30 -3.51 -10.35
N GLN A 306 -18.52 -3.48 -9.03
CA GLN A 306 -18.61 -4.69 -8.20
C GLN A 306 -19.84 -5.54 -8.59
N LYS A 307 -19.61 -6.72 -9.20
CA LYS A 307 -20.68 -7.51 -9.82
C LYS A 307 -21.53 -8.32 -8.83
N ASN A 308 -20.97 -8.65 -7.65
CA ASN A 308 -21.58 -9.51 -6.63
C ASN A 308 -21.61 -8.84 -5.24
N ILE A 309 -22.39 -7.77 -5.08
CA ILE A 309 -22.74 -7.21 -3.77
C ILE A 309 -24.11 -7.70 -3.31
N THR A 310 -24.32 -7.76 -1.99
CA THR A 310 -25.66 -7.89 -1.41
C THR A 310 -26.51 -6.70 -1.86
N PRO A 311 -27.74 -6.91 -2.37
CA PRO A 311 -28.62 -5.80 -2.73
C PRO A 311 -28.87 -4.85 -1.56
N LEU A 312 -28.87 -3.55 -1.84
CA LEU A 312 -29.15 -2.48 -0.89
C LEU A 312 -30.61 -2.05 -0.99
N ASP A 313 -31.34 -2.15 0.12
CA ASP A 313 -32.68 -1.58 0.25
C ASP A 313 -32.58 -0.13 0.74
N LEU A 314 -33.08 0.82 -0.06
CA LEU A 314 -33.06 2.26 0.23
C LEU A 314 -34.48 2.82 0.21
N VAL A 315 -34.88 3.54 1.26
CA VAL A 315 -36.20 4.21 1.31
C VAL A 315 -36.02 5.72 1.42
N LEU A 316 -36.48 6.45 0.41
CA LEU A 316 -36.54 7.90 0.44
C LEU A 316 -37.77 8.34 1.25
N VAL A 317 -37.54 8.79 2.48
CA VAL A 317 -38.59 9.38 3.34
C VAL A 317 -38.58 10.90 3.12
N VAL A 318 -39.65 11.44 2.54
CA VAL A 318 -39.73 12.83 2.08
C VAL A 318 -40.84 13.58 2.80
N ASP A 319 -40.50 14.78 3.27
CA ASP A 319 -41.42 15.74 3.86
C ASP A 319 -42.22 16.46 2.76
N TRP A 320 -43.55 16.42 2.87
CA TRP A 320 -44.54 17.09 2.02
C TRP A 320 -45.39 18.10 2.82
N SER A 321 -44.97 18.47 4.02
CA SER A 321 -45.64 19.48 4.85
C SER A 321 -45.75 20.82 4.12
N GLY A 322 -46.69 21.67 4.56
CA GLY A 322 -46.94 22.98 3.94
C GLY A 322 -45.67 23.84 3.78
N SER A 323 -44.76 23.81 4.76
CA SER A 323 -43.49 24.54 4.75
C SER A 323 -42.45 24.06 3.73
N MET A 324 -42.71 22.96 3.02
CA MET A 324 -41.89 22.51 1.89
C MET A 324 -42.27 23.23 0.58
N ASN A 325 -43.38 23.96 0.53
CA ASN A 325 -43.70 24.85 -0.59
C ASN A 325 -42.93 26.19 -0.50
N ASP A 326 -42.53 26.59 0.72
CA ASP A 326 -41.74 27.81 0.93
C ASP A 326 -40.42 27.71 0.16
N ASN A 327 -40.10 28.76 -0.61
CA ASN A 327 -38.88 28.86 -1.42
C ASN A 327 -38.63 27.66 -2.35
N ASN A 328 -39.70 26.99 -2.83
CA ASN A 328 -39.61 25.85 -3.75
C ASN A 328 -38.83 24.63 -3.21
N ARG A 329 -38.71 24.44 -1.89
CA ARG A 329 -37.97 23.31 -1.30
C ARG A 329 -38.41 21.95 -1.86
N ILE A 330 -39.72 21.72 -2.01
CA ILE A 330 -40.27 20.49 -2.60
C ILE A 330 -39.94 20.35 -4.10
N GLY A 331 -39.69 21.45 -4.82
CA GLY A 331 -39.21 21.42 -6.20
C GLY A 331 -37.74 21.00 -6.28
N GLU A 332 -36.89 21.56 -5.41
CA GLU A 332 -35.48 21.17 -5.32
C GLU A 332 -35.32 19.71 -4.85
N VAL A 333 -36.18 19.24 -3.93
CA VAL A 333 -36.22 17.83 -3.53
C VAL A 333 -36.55 16.91 -4.71
N LYS A 334 -37.53 17.26 -5.55
CA LYS A 334 -37.84 16.48 -6.76
C LYS A 334 -36.63 16.41 -7.71
N ILE A 335 -36.02 17.55 -8.02
CA ILE A 335 -34.82 17.63 -8.88
C ILE A 335 -33.66 16.80 -8.27
N GLY A 336 -33.50 16.82 -6.95
CA GLY A 336 -32.49 16.04 -6.24
C GLY A 336 -32.74 14.53 -6.33
N VAL A 337 -34.01 14.10 -6.15
CA VAL A 337 -34.42 12.69 -6.29
C VAL A 337 -34.25 12.20 -7.72
N ASP A 338 -34.69 12.97 -8.73
CA ASP A 338 -34.56 12.61 -10.13
C ASP A 338 -33.07 12.41 -10.50
N ARG A 339 -32.20 13.38 -10.15
CA ARG A 339 -30.74 13.27 -10.35
C ARG A 339 -30.11 12.10 -9.61
N PHE A 340 -30.58 11.79 -8.41
CA PHE A 340 -30.09 10.65 -7.64
C PHE A 340 -30.42 9.33 -8.35
N VAL A 341 -31.65 9.18 -8.84
CA VAL A 341 -32.08 8.00 -9.63
C VAL A 341 -31.30 7.88 -10.94
N ASP A 342 -31.14 8.97 -11.69
CA ASP A 342 -30.34 8.99 -12.92
C ASP A 342 -28.88 8.59 -12.65
N THR A 343 -28.28 9.11 -11.57
CA THR A 343 -26.90 8.75 -11.17
C THR A 343 -26.78 7.26 -10.83
N LEU A 344 -27.80 6.66 -10.20
CA LEU A 344 -27.84 5.22 -9.92
C LEU A 344 -28.09 4.38 -11.18
N ALA A 345 -28.81 4.89 -12.17
CA ALA A 345 -28.99 4.23 -13.47
C ALA A 345 -27.65 4.16 -14.24
N ASP A 346 -26.92 5.27 -14.31
CA ASP A 346 -25.63 5.36 -15.02
C ASP A 346 -24.48 4.62 -14.31
N SER A 347 -24.62 4.32 -13.02
CA SER A 347 -23.59 3.66 -12.20
C SER A 347 -23.31 2.18 -12.53
N GLY A 348 -24.26 1.50 -13.19
CA GLY A 348 -24.17 0.06 -13.47
C GLY A 348 -24.41 -0.86 -12.27
N ILE A 349 -24.86 -0.35 -11.12
CA ILE A 349 -25.28 -1.17 -9.95
C ILE A 349 -26.80 -1.12 -9.69
N THR A 350 -27.60 -0.67 -10.66
CA THR A 350 -29.05 -0.45 -10.48
C THR A 350 -29.82 -1.73 -10.14
N ASP A 351 -29.36 -2.89 -10.62
CA ASP A 351 -29.93 -4.20 -10.28
C ASP A 351 -29.60 -4.67 -8.85
N LYS A 352 -28.74 -3.93 -8.13
CA LYS A 352 -28.36 -4.15 -6.74
C LYS A 352 -29.01 -3.15 -5.78
N ILE A 353 -29.90 -2.27 -6.24
CA ILE A 353 -30.56 -1.27 -5.38
C ILE A 353 -32.07 -1.40 -5.50
N ASN A 354 -32.73 -1.82 -4.42
CA ASN A 354 -34.18 -1.72 -4.32
C ASN A 354 -34.52 -0.36 -3.72
N MET A 355 -35.38 0.42 -4.37
CA MET A 355 -35.75 1.75 -3.90
C MET A 355 -37.23 1.85 -3.55
N GLY A 356 -37.51 2.26 -2.32
CA GLY A 356 -38.83 2.68 -1.83
C GLY A 356 -38.95 4.19 -1.68
N TYR A 357 -40.18 4.69 -1.62
CA TYR A 357 -40.48 6.10 -1.41
C TYR A 357 -41.65 6.24 -0.43
N VAL A 358 -41.51 7.12 0.57
CA VAL A 358 -42.53 7.42 1.58
C VAL A 358 -42.66 8.93 1.72
N GLY A 359 -43.78 9.48 1.26
CA GLY A 359 -44.16 10.86 1.58
C GLY A 359 -44.92 10.93 2.90
N TYR A 360 -44.56 11.86 3.79
CA TYR A 360 -45.35 12.25 4.96
C TYR A 360 -45.62 13.75 4.92
N SER A 361 -46.67 14.25 5.59
CA SER A 361 -47.08 15.67 5.55
C SER A 361 -47.55 16.18 6.90
#